data_AF-A0A7M7JKN4-F1
#
_entry.id   AF-A0A7M7JKN4-F1
#
_cell.length_a   1.000
_cell.length_b   1.000
_cell.length_c   1.000
_cell.angle_alpha   90.00
_cell.angle_beta   90.00
_cell.angle_gamma   90.00
#
_symmetry.space_group_name_H-M   'P 1'
#
loop_
_entity.id
_entity.type
_entity.pdbx_description
1 polymer ?
#
loop_
_entity_poly.entity_id
_entity_poly.type
_entity_poly.pdbx_seq_one_letter_code
_entity_poly.pdbx_strand_id
1 'polypeptide(L)'
;MQQSYRAARCQERINQRVNHMEVFRPPRSCSILYAIIRLVMWLASHFKEDVDAYLNKEQHASAEHALRELDDMLSKYKFMDASLQQRKAKLKSQIPEFKNALSLLQTLKAKKEASEDIQTTFLLSDDVYAKARVPPTENVCLWLGANVMLEYSLEDAVELLTNNLTSSHAILKEIVSDMEFLRDQITTTEVNMARVHNWNVKKVQAAKSNESEN
;
A
#
# COMPACT_ATOMS: atom_id res chain seq x y z
N MET A 1 22.76 13.86 -17.53
CA MET A 1 23.20 12.47 -17.81
C MET A 1 22.70 11.47 -16.76
N GLN A 2 22.78 11.72 -15.44
CA GLN A 2 22.28 10.78 -14.43
C GLN A 2 20.73 10.64 -14.38
N GLN A 3 19.99 11.73 -14.63
CA GLN A 3 18.51 11.68 -14.67
C GLN A 3 17.96 10.93 -15.89
N SER A 4 18.60 11.06 -17.07
CA SER A 4 18.21 10.30 -18.27
C SER A 4 18.51 8.80 -18.13
N TYR A 5 19.60 8.43 -17.44
CA TYR A 5 19.92 7.03 -17.15
C TYR A 5 18.94 6.39 -16.15
N ARG A 6 18.47 7.14 -15.15
CA ARG A 6 17.41 6.69 -14.23
C ARG A 6 16.06 6.53 -14.93
N ALA A 7 15.72 7.45 -15.83
CA ALA A 7 14.52 7.36 -16.66
C ALA A 7 14.57 6.16 -17.62
N ALA A 8 15.71 5.89 -18.27
CA ALA A 8 15.89 4.73 -19.14
C ALA A 8 15.78 3.39 -18.38
N ARG A 9 16.37 3.28 -17.18
CA ARG A 9 16.24 2.10 -16.31
C ARG A 9 14.86 1.95 -15.65
N CYS A 10 14.07 3.01 -15.63
CA CYS A 10 12.65 2.97 -15.25
C CYS A 10 11.82 2.47 -16.44
N GLN A 11 12.10 2.96 -17.65
CA GLN A 11 11.49 2.52 -18.90
C GLN A 11 11.67 1.01 -19.16
N GLU A 12 12.88 0.49 -18.99
CA GLU A 12 13.14 -0.96 -19.13
C GLU A 12 12.39 -1.79 -18.09
N ARG A 13 12.28 -1.31 -16.83
CA ARG A 13 11.54 -2.01 -15.77
C ARG A 13 10.03 -1.97 -15.99
N ILE A 14 9.50 -0.86 -16.49
CA ILE A 14 8.09 -0.71 -16.85
C ILE A 14 7.77 -1.62 -18.03
N ASN A 15 8.56 -1.60 -19.10
CA ASN A 15 8.35 -2.45 -20.28
C ASN A 15 8.48 -3.94 -19.97
N GLN A 16 9.46 -4.33 -19.14
CA GLN A 16 9.60 -5.72 -18.68
C GLN A 16 8.43 -6.14 -17.77
N ARG A 17 7.90 -5.24 -16.93
CA ARG A 17 6.71 -5.52 -16.09
C ARG A 17 5.42 -5.59 -16.89
N VAL A 18 5.24 -4.77 -17.92
CA VAL A 18 4.09 -4.85 -18.84
C VAL A 18 4.06 -6.22 -19.53
N ASN A 19 5.20 -6.71 -20.00
CA ASN A 19 5.30 -8.05 -20.62
C ASN A 19 5.13 -9.20 -19.60
N HIS A 20 5.53 -9.01 -18.33
CA HIS A 20 5.37 -10.04 -17.29
C HIS A 20 3.96 -10.05 -16.65
N MET A 21 3.19 -8.96 -16.80
CA MET A 21 1.86 -8.79 -16.24
C MET A 21 0.76 -9.50 -17.07
N GLU A 22 1.06 -9.94 -18.30
CA GLU A 22 0.16 -10.81 -19.08
C GLU A 22 0.00 -12.23 -18.48
N VAL A 23 0.87 -12.65 -17.55
CA VAL A 23 0.92 -14.04 -17.08
C VAL A 23 0.32 -14.25 -15.67
N PHE A 24 0.02 -13.19 -14.91
CA PHE A 24 -0.42 -13.34 -13.51
C PHE A 24 -1.95 -13.19 -13.35
N ARG A 25 -2.70 -14.29 -13.50
CA ARG A 25 -4.11 -14.39 -13.04
C ARG A 25 -4.18 -14.63 -11.54
N PRO A 26 -4.78 -13.74 -10.72
CA PRO A 26 -5.11 -14.02 -9.33
C PRO A 26 -6.56 -14.54 -9.15
N PRO A 27 -6.91 -15.07 -7.96
CA PRO A 27 -8.15 -15.80 -7.72
C PRO A 27 -9.39 -14.89 -7.63
N ARG A 28 -10.56 -15.48 -7.89
CA ARG A 28 -11.80 -14.87 -8.41
C ARG A 28 -12.65 -14.02 -7.44
N SER A 29 -12.11 -13.51 -6.33
CA SER A 29 -12.98 -12.98 -5.26
C SER A 29 -13.21 -11.46 -5.26
N CYS A 30 -12.52 -10.67 -6.09
CA CYS A 30 -12.71 -9.21 -6.11
C CYS A 30 -12.39 -8.58 -7.49
N SER A 31 -13.06 -9.08 -8.54
CA SER A 31 -12.62 -8.83 -9.93
C SER A 31 -13.05 -7.47 -10.50
N ILE A 32 -14.18 -6.89 -10.06
CA ILE A 32 -14.80 -5.76 -10.78
C ILE A 32 -14.21 -4.41 -10.33
N LEU A 33 -14.10 -4.17 -9.03
CA LEU A 33 -13.54 -2.91 -8.51
C LEU A 33 -12.04 -2.81 -8.82
N TYR A 34 -11.31 -3.91 -8.69
CA TYR A 34 -9.89 -3.97 -9.01
C TYR A 34 -9.63 -3.85 -10.53
N ALA A 35 -10.53 -4.38 -11.38
CA ALA A 35 -10.45 -4.19 -12.82
C ALA A 35 -10.81 -2.75 -13.24
N ILE A 36 -11.79 -2.11 -12.61
CA ILE A 36 -12.14 -0.70 -12.90
C ILE A 36 -11.01 0.22 -12.44
N ILE A 37 -10.46 0.02 -11.24
CA ILE A 37 -9.29 0.76 -10.77
C ILE A 37 -8.11 0.50 -11.71
N ARG A 38 -7.80 -0.75 -12.08
CA ARG A 38 -6.74 -1.04 -13.06
C ARG A 38 -7.00 -0.46 -14.45
N LEU A 39 -8.23 -0.45 -14.94
CA LEU A 39 -8.56 0.03 -16.29
C LEU A 39 -8.50 1.56 -16.37
N VAL A 40 -9.07 2.25 -15.38
CA VAL A 40 -8.98 3.71 -15.23
C VAL A 40 -7.53 4.14 -15.01
N MET A 41 -6.76 3.31 -14.29
CA MET A 41 -5.37 3.60 -13.96
C MET A 41 -4.39 3.21 -15.08
N TRP A 42 -4.71 2.21 -15.91
CA TRP A 42 -4.03 1.91 -17.17
C TRP A 42 -4.23 3.07 -18.17
N LEU A 43 -5.44 3.61 -18.24
CA LEU A 43 -5.74 4.82 -19.02
C LEU A 43 -5.03 6.07 -18.47
N ALA A 44 -4.75 6.16 -17.17
CA ALA A 44 -4.00 7.28 -16.58
C ALA A 44 -2.46 7.13 -16.72
N SER A 45 -1.96 5.90 -16.86
CA SER A 45 -0.52 5.59 -17.01
C SER A 45 0.04 5.84 -18.42
N HIS A 46 -0.55 6.76 -19.19
CA HIS A 46 0.02 7.16 -20.47
C HIS A 46 1.32 7.92 -20.20
N PHE A 47 2.44 7.21 -20.38
CA PHE A 47 3.74 7.83 -20.59
C PHE A 47 3.61 8.80 -21.76
N LYS A 48 3.72 10.11 -21.47
CA LYS A 48 3.51 11.14 -22.48
C LYS A 48 4.79 11.28 -23.29
N GLU A 49 4.89 10.43 -24.32
CA GLU A 49 6.02 10.42 -25.25
C GLU A 49 6.11 11.73 -26.04
N ASP A 50 4.96 12.38 -26.29
CA ASP A 50 4.88 13.67 -26.97
C ASP A 50 4.18 14.74 -26.13
N VAL A 51 4.94 15.76 -25.73
CA VAL A 51 4.45 16.89 -24.92
C VAL A 51 3.56 17.83 -25.76
N ASP A 52 3.86 17.96 -27.06
CA ASP A 52 3.08 18.81 -27.98
C ASP A 52 1.69 18.25 -28.25
N ALA A 53 1.56 16.93 -28.42
CA ALA A 53 0.27 16.27 -28.55
C ALA A 53 -0.56 16.34 -27.25
N TYR A 54 0.12 16.39 -26.10
CA TYR A 54 -0.52 16.51 -24.80
C TYR A 54 -1.08 17.92 -24.55
N LEU A 55 -0.28 18.96 -24.80
CA LEU A 55 -0.70 20.36 -24.69
C LEU A 55 -1.84 20.69 -25.65
N ASN A 56 -1.83 20.11 -26.87
CA ASN A 56 -2.90 20.28 -27.85
C ASN A 56 -4.18 19.49 -27.54
N LYS A 57 -4.10 18.31 -26.91
CA LYS A 57 -5.28 17.49 -26.57
C LYS A 57 -6.12 18.07 -25.44
N GLU A 58 -5.48 18.63 -24.42
CA GLU A 58 -6.16 19.09 -23.20
C GLU A 58 -6.50 20.59 -23.20
N GLN A 59 -6.27 21.31 -24.31
CA GLN A 59 -6.48 22.78 -24.39
C GLN A 59 -5.86 23.52 -23.19
N HIS A 60 -4.67 23.10 -22.75
CA HIS A 60 -3.99 23.86 -21.71
C HIS A 60 -3.59 25.22 -22.28
N ALA A 61 -4.23 26.28 -21.79
CA ALA A 61 -4.01 27.65 -22.26
C ALA A 61 -2.54 28.13 -22.12
N SER A 62 -1.74 27.46 -21.27
CA SER A 62 -0.31 27.74 -21.06
C SER A 62 0.43 26.53 -20.48
N ALA A 63 1.74 26.44 -20.74
CA ALA A 63 2.62 25.46 -20.11
C ALA A 63 2.63 25.57 -18.58
N GLU A 64 2.37 26.76 -18.03
CA GLU A 64 2.23 26.95 -16.58
C GLU A 64 1.00 26.23 -16.01
N HIS A 65 -0.10 26.15 -16.77
CA HIS A 65 -1.30 25.45 -16.33
C HIS A 65 -1.05 23.95 -16.21
N ALA A 66 -0.42 23.36 -17.24
CA ALA A 66 -0.04 21.95 -17.24
C ALA A 66 0.94 21.62 -16.09
N LEU A 67 1.87 22.53 -15.75
CA LEU A 67 2.76 22.35 -14.60
C LEU A 67 2.02 22.35 -13.27
N ARG A 68 1.03 23.23 -13.08
CA ARG A 68 0.21 23.25 -11.86
C ARG A 68 -0.61 21.98 -11.71
N GLU A 69 -1.22 21.48 -12.78
CA GLU A 69 -1.98 20.22 -12.73
C GLU A 69 -1.10 19.01 -12.41
N LEU A 70 0.11 18.95 -12.99
CA LEU A 70 1.09 17.90 -12.67
C LEU A 70 1.54 17.97 -11.20
N ASP A 71 1.71 19.18 -10.64
CA ASP A 71 2.06 19.38 -9.23
C ASP A 71 0.90 18.98 -8.29
N ASP A 72 -0.34 19.29 -8.66
CA ASP A 72 -1.54 18.85 -7.94
C ASP A 72 -1.65 17.32 -7.92
N MET A 73 -1.41 16.66 -9.05
CA MET A 73 -1.39 15.20 -9.12
C MET A 73 -0.24 14.60 -8.28
N LEU A 74 0.94 15.19 -8.35
CA LEU A 74 2.10 14.74 -7.57
C LEU A 74 1.83 14.85 -6.06
N SER A 75 1.21 15.95 -5.64
CA SER A 75 0.79 16.17 -4.25
C SER A 75 -0.22 15.12 -3.79
N LYS A 76 -1.21 14.77 -4.63
CA LYS A 76 -2.18 13.71 -4.36
C LYS A 76 -1.51 12.34 -4.22
N TYR A 77 -0.59 11.98 -5.12
CA TYR A 77 0.12 10.71 -5.03
C TYR A 77 1.00 10.60 -3.79
N LYS A 78 1.70 11.68 -3.42
CA LYS A 78 2.49 11.73 -2.18
C LYS A 78 1.62 11.56 -0.93
N PHE A 79 0.46 12.21 -0.90
CA PHE A 79 -0.50 12.03 0.20
C PHE A 79 -1.02 10.58 0.29
N MET A 80 -1.36 9.98 -0.84
CA MET A 80 -1.80 8.58 -0.89
C MET A 80 -0.70 7.62 -0.43
N ASP A 81 0.56 7.82 -0.83
CA ASP A 81 1.69 6.99 -0.39
C ASP A 81 1.89 7.08 1.13
N ALA A 82 1.83 8.29 1.70
CA ALA A 82 1.91 8.48 3.15
C ALA A 82 0.77 7.75 3.90
N SER A 83 -0.46 7.81 3.37
CA SER A 83 -1.61 7.10 3.94
C SER A 83 -1.44 5.57 3.90
N LEU A 84 -0.94 5.02 2.79
CA LEU A 84 -0.64 3.60 2.67
C LEU A 84 0.52 3.17 3.59
N GLN A 85 1.55 4.03 3.76
CA GLN A 85 2.64 3.78 4.71
C GLN A 85 2.13 3.66 6.15
N GLN A 86 1.23 4.54 6.58
CA GLN A 86 0.62 4.47 7.91
C GLN A 86 -0.19 3.18 8.10
N ARG A 87 -1.01 2.79 7.10
CA ARG A 87 -1.78 1.53 7.15
C ARG A 87 -0.88 0.31 7.24
N LYS A 88 0.21 0.29 6.46
CA LYS A 88 1.22 -0.77 6.51
C LYS A 88 1.89 -0.88 7.88
N ALA A 89 2.22 0.24 8.52
CA ALA A 89 2.79 0.25 9.86
C ALA A 89 1.86 -0.41 10.89
N LYS A 90 0.56 -0.07 10.84
CA LYS A 90 -0.46 -0.67 11.70
C LYS A 90 -0.60 -2.19 11.49
N LEU A 91 -0.68 -2.65 10.24
CA LEU A 91 -0.75 -4.09 9.96
C LEU A 91 0.50 -4.83 10.42
N LYS A 92 1.68 -4.20 10.31
CA LYS A 92 2.94 -4.78 10.78
C LYS A 92 3.00 -4.95 12.30
N SER A 93 2.35 -4.08 13.08
CA SER A 93 2.26 -4.27 14.54
C SER A 93 1.20 -5.31 14.92
N GLN A 94 0.10 -5.42 14.17
CA GLN A 94 -0.98 -6.37 14.44
C GLN A 94 -0.62 -7.84 14.12
N ILE A 95 0.15 -8.09 13.07
CA ILE A 95 0.55 -9.47 12.69
C ILE A 95 1.24 -10.24 13.83
N PRO A 96 2.27 -9.70 14.53
CA PRO A 96 2.87 -10.41 15.65
C PRO A 96 1.91 -10.57 16.84
N GLU A 97 1.00 -9.63 17.07
CA GLU A 97 -0.04 -9.76 18.12
C GLU A 97 -0.93 -10.99 17.86
N PHE A 98 -1.40 -11.18 16.61
CA PHE A 98 -2.19 -12.37 16.25
C PHE A 98 -1.38 -13.66 16.38
N LYS A 99 -0.10 -13.66 16.03
CA LYS A 99 0.77 -14.85 16.18
C LYS A 99 0.99 -15.21 17.65
N ASN A 100 1.21 -14.22 18.50
CA ASN A 100 1.37 -14.41 19.94
C ASN A 100 0.08 -14.95 20.56
N ALA A 101 -1.08 -14.40 20.15
CA ALA A 101 -2.38 -14.89 20.60
C ALA A 101 -2.62 -16.36 20.19
N LEU A 102 -2.29 -16.74 18.95
CA LEU A 102 -2.36 -18.13 18.51
C LEU A 102 -1.43 -19.06 19.29
N SER A 103 -0.18 -18.64 19.54
CA SER A 103 0.77 -19.41 20.36
C SER A 103 0.27 -19.60 21.79
N LEU A 104 -0.39 -18.59 22.35
CA LEU A 104 -1.01 -18.67 23.67
C LEU A 104 -2.16 -19.68 23.66
N LEU A 105 -3.08 -19.61 22.69
CA LEU A 105 -4.19 -20.56 22.57
C LEU A 105 -3.71 -22.00 22.37
N GLN A 106 -2.66 -22.21 21.57
CA GLN A 106 -2.05 -23.54 21.39
C GLN A 106 -1.48 -24.08 22.71
N THR A 107 -0.83 -23.22 23.50
CA THR A 107 -0.31 -23.60 24.82
C THR A 107 -1.45 -23.96 25.78
N LEU A 108 -2.54 -23.18 25.78
CA LEU A 108 -3.73 -23.47 26.58
C LEU A 108 -4.38 -24.79 26.16
N LYS A 109 -4.48 -25.06 24.85
CA LYS A 109 -5.02 -26.33 24.32
C LYS A 109 -4.17 -27.53 24.74
N ALA A 110 -2.84 -27.44 24.61
CA ALA A 110 -1.92 -28.51 25.02
C ALA A 110 -2.00 -28.78 26.54
N LYS A 111 -2.13 -27.73 27.35
CA LYS A 111 -2.29 -27.86 28.81
C LYS A 111 -3.64 -28.42 29.23
N LYS A 112 -4.69 -28.12 28.46
CA LYS A 112 -6.00 -28.77 28.62
C LYS A 112 -5.90 -30.28 28.38
N GLU A 113 -5.23 -30.71 27.32
CA GLU A 113 -5.02 -32.14 27.01
C GLU A 113 -4.17 -32.86 28.08
N ALA A 114 -3.17 -32.18 28.64
CA ALA A 114 -2.36 -32.70 29.74
C ALA A 114 -3.07 -32.68 31.12
N SER A 115 -4.23 -32.04 31.24
CA SER A 115 -4.95 -31.84 32.51
C SER A 115 -4.08 -31.22 33.62
N GLU A 116 -3.17 -30.31 33.24
CA GLU A 116 -2.24 -29.66 34.16
C GLU A 116 -2.65 -28.23 34.48
N ASP A 117 -2.55 -27.85 35.76
CA ASP A 117 -2.70 -26.48 36.21
C ASP A 117 -1.59 -25.59 35.64
N ILE A 118 -1.95 -24.44 35.09
CA ILE A 118 -0.97 -23.47 34.57
C ILE A 118 -0.69 -22.44 35.66
N GLN A 119 0.56 -22.37 36.12
CA GLN A 119 1.00 -21.25 36.95
C GLN A 119 1.42 -20.09 36.04
N THR A 120 0.64 -19.01 36.06
CA THR A 120 0.93 -17.81 35.27
C THR A 120 1.03 -16.60 36.18
N THR A 121 1.64 -15.54 35.66
CA THR A 121 1.63 -14.24 36.32
C THR A 121 0.70 -13.33 35.53
N PHE A 122 -0.39 -12.91 36.14
CA PHE A 122 -1.37 -11.99 35.55
C PHE A 122 -0.96 -10.54 35.82
N LEU A 123 -1.18 -9.71 34.80
CA LEU A 123 -1.02 -8.26 34.89
C LEU A 123 -2.32 -7.66 35.45
N LEU A 124 -2.23 -6.99 36.61
CA LEU A 124 -3.35 -6.22 37.19
C LEU A 124 -3.26 -4.74 36.79
N SER A 125 -2.05 -4.22 36.67
CA SER A 125 -1.71 -2.86 36.24
C SER A 125 -0.31 -2.86 35.62
N ASP A 126 0.10 -1.76 34.99
CA ASP A 126 1.33 -1.70 34.17
C ASP A 126 2.60 -2.24 34.87
N ASP A 127 2.72 -2.03 36.19
CA ASP A 127 3.85 -2.52 37.02
C ASP A 127 3.44 -3.53 38.11
N VAL A 128 2.17 -3.94 38.17
CA VAL A 128 1.65 -4.82 39.24
C VAL A 128 1.24 -6.17 38.68
N TYR A 129 1.91 -7.20 39.19
CA TYR A 129 1.79 -8.57 38.73
C TYR A 129 1.35 -9.49 39.88
N ALA A 130 0.36 -10.36 39.63
CA ALA A 130 -0.08 -11.37 40.59
C ALA A 130 0.16 -12.77 40.05
N LYS A 131 0.71 -13.65 40.90
CA LYS A 131 0.82 -15.08 40.57
C LYS A 131 -0.55 -15.73 40.75
N ALA A 132 -1.04 -16.40 39.72
CA ALA A 132 -2.27 -17.17 39.82
C ALA A 132 -2.09 -18.56 39.19
N ARG A 133 -2.98 -19.45 39.59
CA ARG A 133 -3.08 -20.80 39.06
C ARG A 133 -4.35 -20.88 38.23
N VAL A 134 -4.20 -21.19 36.95
CA VAL A 134 -5.30 -21.30 36.00
C VAL A 134 -5.63 -22.78 35.81
N PRO A 135 -6.85 -23.23 36.17
CA PRO A 135 -7.30 -24.58 35.86
C PRO A 135 -7.49 -24.73 34.34
N PRO A 136 -7.54 -25.95 33.81
CA PRO A 136 -7.79 -26.18 32.38
C PRO A 136 -9.15 -25.60 31.97
N THR A 137 -9.14 -24.58 31.11
CA THR A 137 -10.33 -23.86 30.64
C THR A 137 -10.76 -24.32 29.24
N GLU A 138 -12.07 -24.29 28.97
CA GLU A 138 -12.62 -24.63 27.65
C GLU A 138 -12.87 -23.43 26.74
N ASN A 139 -13.10 -22.26 27.36
CA ASN A 139 -13.51 -21.04 26.68
C ASN A 139 -12.53 -19.89 26.98
N VAL A 140 -12.45 -18.94 26.05
CA VAL A 140 -11.60 -17.75 26.14
C VAL A 140 -12.40 -16.51 25.74
N CYS A 141 -12.19 -15.41 26.43
CA CYS A 141 -12.81 -14.13 26.11
C CYS A 141 -11.93 -13.32 25.15
N LEU A 142 -12.50 -12.90 24.01
CA LEU A 142 -11.85 -12.06 23.01
C LEU A 142 -12.50 -10.69 22.95
N TRP A 143 -11.68 -9.65 22.79
CA TRP A 143 -12.14 -8.28 22.57
C TRP A 143 -12.24 -8.01 21.08
N LEU A 144 -13.46 -7.77 20.57
CA LEU A 144 -13.69 -7.48 19.14
C LEU A 144 -13.62 -5.98 18.82
N GLY A 145 -13.51 -5.13 19.85
CA GLY A 145 -13.58 -3.69 19.73
C GLY A 145 -14.96 -3.13 20.09
N ALA A 146 -15.12 -1.81 19.94
CA ALA A 146 -16.36 -1.10 20.26
C ALA A 146 -16.94 -1.39 21.67
N ASN A 147 -16.07 -1.62 22.65
CA ASN A 147 -16.44 -2.00 24.03
C ASN A 147 -17.19 -3.34 24.15
N VAL A 148 -16.98 -4.27 23.21
CA VAL A 148 -17.61 -5.59 23.21
C VAL A 148 -16.58 -6.69 23.42
N MET A 149 -16.84 -7.54 24.43
CA MET A 149 -16.14 -8.79 24.70
C MET A 149 -17.09 -9.96 24.46
N LEU A 150 -16.61 -11.00 23.78
CA LEU A 150 -17.37 -12.25 23.59
C LEU A 150 -16.53 -13.44 24.03
N GLU A 151 -17.22 -14.43 24.59
CA GLU A 151 -16.68 -15.73 24.93
C GLU A 151 -16.71 -16.64 23.70
N TYR A 152 -15.60 -17.31 23.42
CA TYR A 152 -15.44 -18.29 22.35
C TYR A 152 -14.88 -19.59 22.90
N SER A 153 -15.18 -20.71 22.25
CA SER A 153 -14.45 -21.95 22.50
C SER A 153 -13.00 -21.82 22.01
N LEU A 154 -12.10 -22.65 22.55
CA LEU A 154 -10.70 -22.68 22.10
C LEU A 154 -10.56 -22.91 20.59
N GLU A 155 -11.47 -23.66 19.98
CA GLU A 155 -11.41 -24.02 18.56
C GLU A 155 -11.88 -22.86 17.68
N ASP A 156 -13.02 -22.25 18.02
CA ASP A 156 -13.55 -21.08 17.31
C ASP A 156 -12.60 -19.89 17.40
N ALA A 157 -11.95 -19.71 18.56
CA ALA A 157 -10.96 -18.67 18.77
C ALA A 157 -9.73 -18.84 17.85
N VAL A 158 -9.25 -20.07 17.69
CA VAL A 158 -8.14 -20.39 16.79
C VAL A 158 -8.53 -20.14 15.34
N GLU A 159 -9.73 -20.56 14.93
CA GLU A 159 -10.23 -20.32 13.58
C GLU A 159 -10.36 -18.82 13.29
N LEU A 160 -11.00 -18.07 14.19
CA LEU A 160 -11.19 -16.63 14.07
C LEU A 160 -9.85 -15.88 13.96
N LEU A 161 -8.87 -16.19 14.82
CA LEU A 161 -7.56 -15.55 14.76
C LEU A 161 -6.79 -15.95 13.50
N THR A 162 -6.93 -17.19 13.03
CA THR A 162 -6.30 -17.66 11.78
C THR A 162 -6.88 -16.93 10.57
N ASN A 163 -8.21 -16.76 10.51
CA ASN A 163 -8.89 -16.01 9.46
C ASN A 163 -8.50 -14.52 9.45
N ASN A 164 -8.34 -13.92 10.63
CA ASN A 164 -7.86 -12.54 10.75
C ASN A 164 -6.39 -12.40 10.33
N LEU A 165 -5.54 -13.39 10.65
CA LEU A 165 -4.14 -13.42 10.25
C LEU A 165 -4.01 -13.51 8.73
N THR A 166 -4.71 -14.47 8.10
CA THR A 166 -4.68 -14.63 6.63
C THR A 166 -5.18 -13.38 5.92
N SER A 167 -6.29 -12.79 6.40
CA SER A 167 -6.83 -11.53 5.88
C SER A 167 -5.83 -10.38 6.02
N SER A 168 -5.19 -10.25 7.18
CA SER A 168 -4.17 -9.21 7.42
C SER A 168 -2.94 -9.38 6.50
N HIS A 169 -2.53 -10.61 6.22
CA HIS A 169 -1.46 -10.90 5.28
C HIS A 169 -1.84 -10.58 3.83
N ALA A 170 -3.08 -10.89 3.42
CA ALA A 170 -3.60 -10.54 2.10
C ALA A 170 -3.61 -9.01 1.90
N ILE A 171 -4.16 -8.27 2.87
CA ILE A 171 -4.21 -6.80 2.84
C ILE A 171 -2.79 -6.21 2.82
N LEU A 172 -1.85 -6.77 3.59
CA LEU A 172 -0.45 -6.31 3.56
C LEU A 172 0.20 -6.49 2.18
N LYS A 173 -0.16 -7.55 1.46
CA LYS A 173 0.36 -7.80 0.11
C LYS A 173 -0.20 -6.79 -0.90
N GLU A 174 -1.50 -6.47 -0.80
CA GLU A 174 -2.18 -5.47 -1.64
C GLU A 174 -1.60 -4.07 -1.42
N ILE A 175 -1.72 -3.54 -0.19
CA ILE A 175 -0.59 -2.94 0.55
C ILE A 175 0.64 -2.51 -0.26
N VAL A 176 1.58 -3.45 -0.24
CA VAL A 176 2.91 -3.33 -0.85
C VAL A 176 2.84 -3.16 -2.35
N SER A 177 1.92 -3.85 -3.03
CA SER A 177 1.72 -3.72 -4.48
C SER A 177 1.25 -2.31 -4.85
N ASP A 178 0.33 -1.73 -4.10
CA ASP A 178 -0.20 -0.39 -4.34
C ASP A 178 0.86 0.69 -4.07
N MET A 179 1.68 0.51 -3.02
CA MET A 179 2.81 1.39 -2.76
C MET A 179 3.84 1.37 -3.89
N GLU A 180 4.13 0.19 -4.44
CA GLU A 180 5.03 0.06 -5.58
C GLU A 180 4.48 0.76 -6.81
N PHE A 181 3.18 0.58 -7.07
CA PHE A 181 2.49 1.29 -8.14
C PHE A 181 2.56 2.82 -7.97
N LEU A 182 2.27 3.35 -6.78
CA LEU A 182 2.33 4.79 -6.52
C LEU A 182 3.74 5.37 -6.73
N ARG A 183 4.80 4.62 -6.39
CA ARG A 183 6.18 5.05 -6.63
C ARG A 183 6.50 5.19 -8.12
N ASP A 184 6.00 4.26 -8.93
CA ASP A 184 6.16 4.32 -10.39
C ASP A 184 5.37 5.51 -10.97
N GLN A 185 4.17 5.81 -10.44
CA GLN A 185 3.40 6.99 -10.84
C GLN A 185 4.06 8.32 -10.45
N ILE A 186 4.58 8.42 -9.23
CA ILE A 186 5.32 9.60 -8.77
C ILE A 186 6.50 9.87 -9.72
N THR A 187 7.30 8.84 -10.01
CA THR A 187 8.46 8.96 -10.91
C THR A 187 8.03 9.38 -12.32
N THR A 188 6.94 8.82 -12.83
CA THR A 188 6.42 9.16 -14.17
C THR A 188 5.94 10.61 -14.24
N THR A 189 5.20 11.08 -13.23
CA THR A 189 4.75 12.48 -13.14
C THR A 189 5.92 13.44 -13.01
N GLU A 190 6.95 13.10 -12.23
CA GLU A 190 8.16 13.91 -12.10
C GLU A 190 8.92 14.04 -13.44
N VAL A 191 9.04 12.94 -14.19
CA VAL A 191 9.66 12.96 -15.53
C VAL A 191 8.82 13.80 -16.49
N ASN A 192 7.49 13.68 -16.46
CA ASN A 192 6.59 14.48 -17.29
C ASN A 192 6.70 15.97 -16.97
N MET A 193 6.76 16.34 -15.68
CA MET A 193 6.95 17.71 -15.23
C MET A 193 8.27 18.30 -15.75
N ALA A 194 9.37 17.53 -15.68
CA ALA A 194 10.66 17.94 -16.23
C ALA A 194 10.62 18.13 -17.76
N ARG A 195 9.87 17.29 -18.48
CA ARG A 195 9.68 17.42 -19.94
C ARG A 195 8.93 18.69 -20.30
N VAL A 196 7.82 18.99 -19.62
CA VAL A 196 7.04 20.22 -19.82
C VAL A 196 7.90 21.46 -19.53
N HIS A 197 8.69 21.42 -18.45
CA HIS A 197 9.62 22.50 -18.13
C HIS A 197 10.68 22.69 -19.24
N ASN A 198 11.30 21.62 -19.71
CA ASN A 198 12.30 21.67 -20.80
C ASN A 198 11.70 22.19 -22.11
N TRP A 199 10.47 21.81 -22.44
CA TRP A 199 9.74 22.34 -23.59
C TRP A 199 9.50 23.85 -23.45
N ASN A 200 9.05 24.31 -22.28
CA ASN A 200 8.79 25.73 -22.02
C ASN A 200 10.06 26.57 -22.17
N VAL A 201 11.19 26.11 -21.62
CA VAL A 201 12.50 26.78 -21.76
C VAL A 201 12.93 26.90 -23.22
N LYS A 202 12.79 25.82 -24.01
CA LYS A 202 13.12 25.84 -25.45
C LYS A 202 12.26 26.85 -26.20
N LYS A 203 10.96 26.92 -25.90
CA LYS A 203 10.03 27.87 -26.55
C LYS A 203 10.40 29.33 -26.23
N VAL A 204 10.75 29.61 -24.97
CA VAL A 204 11.19 30.96 -24.54
C VAL A 204 12.54 31.33 -25.17
N GLN A 205 13.48 30.41 -25.28
CA GLN A 205 14.77 30.65 -25.95
C GLN A 205 14.60 30.92 -27.45
N ALA A 206 13.74 30.16 -28.13
CA ALA A 206 13.43 30.37 -29.54
C ALA A 206 12.75 31.73 -29.81
N ALA A 207 11.87 32.18 -28.90
CA ALA A 207 11.28 33.52 -29.01
C ALA A 207 12.34 34.63 -28.88
N LYS A 208 13.27 34.49 -27.93
CA LYS A 208 14.35 35.46 -27.70
C LYS A 208 15.37 35.51 -28.85
N SER A 209 15.70 34.38 -29.48
CA SER A 209 16.60 34.36 -30.64
C SER A 209 15.97 35.05 -31.86
N ASN A 210 14.66 34.88 -32.06
CA ASN A 210 13.93 35.50 -33.16
C ASN A 210 13.77 37.02 -32.99
N GLU A 211 13.77 37.52 -31.74
CA GLU A 211 13.79 38.97 -31.45
C GLU A 211 15.17 39.61 -31.64
N SER A 212 16.26 38.83 -31.61
CA SER A 212 17.63 39.35 -31.83
C SER A 212 18.08 39.38 -33.30
N GLU A 213 17.34 38.76 -34.21
CA GLU A 213 17.62 38.73 -35.65
C GLU A 213 16.80 39.76 -36.46
N ASN A 214 15.88 40.48 -35.82
CA ASN A 214 15.12 41.60 -36.39
C ASN A 214 15.57 42.94 -35.80
#